data_AF-A0A7K3ZR15-F1
#
_entry.id   AF-A0A7K3ZR15-F1
#
_cell.length_a   1.000
_cell.length_b   1.000
_cell.length_c   1.000
_cell.angle_alpha   90.00
_cell.angle_beta   90.00
_cell.angle_gamma   90.00
#
_symmetry.space_group_name_H-M   'P 1'
#
loop_
_entity.id
_entity.type
_entity.pdbx_description
1 polymer ?
#
loop_
_entity_poly.entity_id
_entity_poly.type
_entity_poly.pdbx_seq_one_letter_code
_entity_poly.pdbx_strand_id
1 'polypeptide(L)'
;MSIANLYFVPYVILFIALTVIVLICFLKFPSLRKYRKKRNITAYFVLAIIFSLLAYETYDVSLGPAVISYQIGSDKQIYAEQVNQLVVSCESLSMRETSFYLVLESTNASLIADSQDGIQINSSSIKIPFTLNSLQKEVNKTVSFRIDANVTRCEFYPSIEQLDQKPIVTDSTIRAECVFNNETNTYLLNAILGPSA
;
A
#
# COMPACT_ATOMS: atom_id res chain seq x y z
N MET A 1 19.27 -9.20 -1.01
CA MET A 1 19.38 -8.10 -2.01
C MET A 1 17.96 -7.61 -2.24
N SER A 2 17.62 -6.36 -1.91
CA SER A 2 16.22 -5.91 -1.97
C SER A 2 15.71 -5.92 -3.42
N ILE A 3 14.42 -6.22 -3.60
CA ILE A 3 13.76 -6.21 -4.92
C ILE A 3 13.91 -4.83 -5.59
N ALA A 4 13.93 -3.76 -4.80
CA ALA A 4 14.20 -2.40 -5.28
C ALA A 4 15.56 -2.26 -6.00
N ASN A 5 16.61 -2.94 -5.53
CA ASN A 5 17.92 -2.91 -6.18
C ASN A 5 17.92 -3.61 -7.56
N LEU A 6 17.07 -4.62 -7.76
CA LEU A 6 16.98 -5.35 -9.03
C LEU A 6 16.44 -4.44 -10.15
N TYR A 7 15.48 -3.58 -9.81
CA TYR A 7 14.87 -2.64 -10.74
C TYR A 7 15.66 -1.32 -10.84
N PHE A 8 16.29 -0.85 -9.77
CA PHE A 8 17.00 0.44 -9.75
C PHE A 8 18.33 0.43 -10.54
N VAL A 9 19.12 -0.65 -10.44
CA VAL A 9 20.47 -0.73 -11.02
C VAL A 9 20.49 -0.55 -12.55
N PRO A 10 19.59 -1.17 -13.35
CA PRO A 10 19.53 -0.96 -14.79
C PRO A 10 19.29 0.51 -15.21
N TYR A 11 18.42 1.25 -14.50
CA TYR A 11 18.14 2.66 -14.82
C TYR A 11 19.33 3.57 -14.50
N VAL A 12 20.01 3.32 -13.38
CA VAL A 12 21.24 4.05 -13.04
C VAL A 12 22.34 3.79 -14.08
N ILE A 13 22.52 2.53 -14.51
CA ILE A 13 23.49 2.19 -15.56
C ILE A 13 23.12 2.89 -16.87
N LEU A 14 21.84 2.89 -17.25
CA LEU A 14 21.36 3.55 -18.47
C LEU A 14 21.58 5.07 -18.40
N PHE A 15 21.34 5.70 -17.24
CA PHE A 15 21.60 7.12 -17.01
C PHE A 15 23.09 7.47 -17.13
N ILE A 16 23.96 6.66 -16.55
CA ILE A 16 25.43 6.83 -16.67
C ILE A 16 25.87 6.63 -18.12
N ALA A 17 25.36 5.62 -18.83
CA ALA A 17 25.70 5.38 -20.22
C ALA A 17 25.28 6.56 -21.12
N LEU A 18 24.07 7.10 -20.93
CA LEU A 18 23.55 8.22 -21.71
C LEU A 18 24.34 9.52 -21.45
N THR A 19 24.68 9.81 -20.20
CA THR A 19 25.52 10.97 -19.85
C THR A 19 26.91 10.87 -20.49
N VAL A 20 27.54 9.70 -20.47
CA VAL A 20 28.83 9.45 -21.11
C VAL A 20 28.74 9.62 -22.64
N ILE A 21 27.72 9.06 -23.29
CA ILE A 21 27.52 9.21 -24.75
C ILE A 21 27.35 10.68 -25.13
N VAL A 22 26.52 11.43 -24.40
CA VAL A 22 26.31 12.86 -24.64
C VAL A 22 27.63 13.64 -24.46
N LEU A 23 28.40 13.33 -23.42
CA LEU A 23 29.71 13.96 -23.18
C LEU A 23 30.69 13.69 -24.33
N ILE A 24 30.76 12.45 -24.83
CA ILE A 24 31.59 12.05 -25.97
C ILE A 24 31.14 12.79 -27.24
N CYS A 25 29.84 12.91 -27.49
CA CYS A 25 29.31 13.68 -28.62
C CYS A 25 29.73 15.15 -28.53
N PHE A 26 29.66 15.76 -27.34
CA PHE A 26 30.16 17.12 -27.16
C PHE A 26 31.67 17.22 -27.41
N LEU A 27 32.48 16.25 -26.97
CA LEU A 27 33.93 16.22 -27.15
C LEU A 27 34.33 16.06 -28.62
N LYS A 28 33.70 15.13 -29.35
CA LYS A 28 34.04 14.81 -30.74
C LYS A 28 33.50 15.80 -31.75
N PHE A 29 32.37 16.45 -31.48
CA PHE A 29 31.72 17.35 -32.44
C PHE A 29 31.86 18.82 -32.02
N PRO A 30 32.90 19.55 -32.47
CA PRO A 30 33.10 20.96 -32.13
C PRO A 30 31.99 21.89 -32.66
N SER A 31 31.19 21.42 -33.63
CA SER A 31 29.96 22.08 -34.11
C SER A 31 28.91 22.26 -32.99
N LEU A 32 28.93 21.40 -31.96
CA LEU A 32 28.11 21.49 -30.76
C LEU A 32 28.73 22.40 -29.66
N ARG A 33 29.96 22.90 -29.81
CA ARG A 33 30.65 23.70 -28.77
C ARG A 33 30.87 25.16 -29.13
N LYS A 34 31.40 25.44 -30.32
CA LYS A 34 31.99 26.76 -30.62
C LYS A 34 31.25 27.61 -31.66
N TYR A 35 30.68 27.01 -32.71
CA TYR A 35 30.29 27.80 -33.90
C TYR A 35 28.79 27.96 -34.16
N ARG A 36 27.89 27.21 -33.48
CA ARG A 36 26.43 27.24 -33.75
C ARG A 36 25.53 27.12 -32.51
N LYS A 37 25.95 27.65 -31.36
CA LYS A 37 25.14 27.58 -30.11
C LYS A 37 23.70 28.05 -30.29
N LYS A 38 23.47 29.20 -30.94
CA LYS A 38 22.11 29.74 -31.21
C LYS A 38 21.26 28.86 -32.13
N ARG A 39 21.87 28.12 -33.07
CA ARG A 39 21.15 27.24 -34.01
C ARG A 39 20.82 25.87 -33.41
N ASN A 40 21.55 25.49 -32.37
CA ASN A 40 21.42 24.19 -31.71
C ASN A 40 20.62 24.27 -30.39
N ILE A 41 20.05 25.43 -30.03
CA ILE A 41 19.23 25.63 -28.81
C ILE A 41 18.18 24.53 -28.66
N THR A 42 17.47 24.20 -29.75
CA THR A 42 16.45 23.14 -29.76
C THR A 42 17.03 21.78 -29.39
N ALA A 43 18.23 21.44 -29.84
CA ALA A 43 18.89 20.17 -29.50
C ALA A 43 19.28 20.10 -28.02
N TYR A 44 19.76 21.21 -27.43
CA TYR A 44 20.02 21.25 -25.98
C TYR A 44 18.75 21.15 -25.15
N PHE A 45 17.66 21.79 -25.60
CA PHE A 45 16.37 21.72 -24.94
C PHE A 45 15.80 20.30 -24.95
N VAL A 46 15.87 19.62 -26.09
CA VAL A 46 15.49 18.20 -26.21
C VAL A 46 16.34 17.32 -25.31
N LEU A 47 17.67 17.52 -25.27
CA LEU A 47 18.55 16.78 -24.36
C LEU A 47 18.19 17.02 -22.89
N ALA A 48 17.90 18.27 -22.51
CA ALA A 48 17.47 18.60 -21.15
C ALA A 48 16.17 17.87 -20.79
N ILE A 49 15.17 17.86 -21.68
CA ILE A 49 13.92 17.12 -21.47
C ILE A 49 14.20 15.62 -21.29
N ILE A 50 15.03 15.02 -22.14
CA ILE A 50 15.37 13.59 -22.04
C ILE A 50 16.04 13.29 -20.69
N PHE A 51 17.00 14.12 -20.25
CA PHE A 51 17.63 13.94 -18.94
C PHE A 51 16.67 14.14 -17.78
N SER A 52 15.76 15.12 -17.86
CA SER A 52 14.73 15.34 -16.85
C SER A 52 13.77 14.16 -16.75
N LEU A 53 13.34 13.59 -17.88
CA LEU A 53 12.49 12.40 -17.90
C LEU A 53 13.22 11.18 -17.33
N LEU A 54 14.47 10.95 -17.72
CA LEU A 54 15.27 9.85 -17.17
C LEU A 54 15.52 10.00 -15.68
N ALA A 55 15.79 11.22 -15.21
CA ALA A 55 15.96 11.50 -13.79
C ALA A 55 14.65 11.23 -13.01
N TYR A 56 13.51 11.60 -13.58
CA TYR A 56 12.19 11.31 -13.02
C TYR A 56 11.92 9.80 -12.93
N GLU A 57 12.11 9.05 -14.03
CA GLU A 57 11.91 7.59 -14.06
C GLU A 57 12.86 6.87 -13.08
N THR A 58 14.12 7.29 -13.02
CA THR A 58 15.10 6.73 -12.06
C THR A 58 14.67 7.01 -10.63
N TYR A 59 14.12 8.20 -10.35
CA TYR A 59 13.56 8.54 -9.05
C TYR A 59 12.33 7.68 -8.72
N ASP A 60 11.35 7.55 -9.61
CA ASP A 60 10.14 6.74 -9.35
C ASP A 60 10.49 5.27 -9.09
N VAL A 61 11.39 4.70 -9.89
CA VAL A 61 11.85 3.32 -9.70
C VAL A 61 12.63 3.16 -8.39
N SER A 62 13.37 4.19 -7.95
CA SER A 62 14.11 4.16 -6.69
C SER A 62 13.21 4.07 -5.46
N LEU A 63 11.97 4.56 -5.55
CA LEU A 63 10.98 4.44 -4.47
C LEU A 63 10.54 2.99 -4.25
N GLY A 64 10.74 2.12 -5.24
CA GLY A 64 10.39 0.71 -5.20
C GLY A 64 8.88 0.47 -5.28
N PRO A 65 8.43 -0.79 -5.06
CA PRO A 65 7.02 -1.09 -4.94
C PRO A 65 6.44 -0.52 -3.63
N ALA A 66 5.15 -0.21 -3.63
CA ALA A 66 4.43 0.04 -2.39
C ALA A 66 4.37 -1.25 -1.57
N VAL A 67 4.84 -1.20 -0.32
CA VAL A 67 4.83 -2.32 0.62
C VAL A 67 4.05 -1.92 1.86
N ILE A 68 3.11 -2.76 2.26
CA ILE A 68 2.24 -2.53 3.42
C ILE A 68 2.21 -3.75 4.35
N SER A 69 1.84 -3.52 5.60
CA SER A 69 1.38 -4.54 6.52
C SER A 69 0.06 -4.09 7.13
N TYR A 70 -0.82 -5.04 7.48
CA TYR A 70 -2.04 -4.70 8.21
C TYR A 70 -2.37 -5.73 9.29
N GLN A 71 -2.98 -5.24 10.36
CA GLN A 71 -3.38 -6.05 11.51
C GLN A 71 -4.82 -5.74 11.90
N ILE A 72 -5.53 -6.78 12.34
CA ILE A 72 -6.89 -6.66 12.85
C ILE A 72 -6.87 -7.01 14.33
N GLY A 73 -7.31 -6.06 15.15
CA GLY A 73 -7.37 -6.19 16.60
C GLY A 73 -8.70 -5.67 17.18
N SER A 74 -8.78 -5.66 18.50
CA SER A 74 -9.84 -5.01 19.26
C SER A 74 -9.25 -4.43 20.53
N ASP A 75 -9.57 -3.16 20.80
CA ASP A 75 -9.12 -2.48 22.02
C ASP A 75 -10.03 -2.76 23.23
N LYS A 76 -11.17 -3.44 22.99
CA LYS A 76 -12.21 -3.69 23.99
C LYS A 76 -12.67 -5.14 23.98
N GLN A 77 -13.29 -5.54 25.09
CA GLN A 77 -14.00 -6.81 25.16
C GLN A 77 -15.20 -6.79 24.20
N ILE A 78 -15.43 -7.94 23.56
CA ILE A 78 -16.48 -8.12 22.56
C ILE A 78 -17.66 -8.85 23.21
N TYR A 79 -18.87 -8.32 23.05
CA TYR A 79 -20.10 -8.87 23.63
C TYR A 79 -21.11 -9.27 22.56
N ALA A 80 -21.90 -10.32 22.83
CA ALA A 80 -23.03 -10.69 21.96
C ALA A 80 -24.11 -9.60 21.95
N GLU A 81 -24.84 -9.50 20.83
CA GLU A 81 -25.95 -8.57 20.56
C GLU A 81 -25.62 -7.07 20.65
N GLN A 82 -24.39 -6.72 21.04
CA GLN A 82 -23.89 -5.35 21.08
C GLN A 82 -23.18 -5.00 19.77
N VAL A 83 -23.07 -3.69 19.50
CA VAL A 83 -22.19 -3.19 18.45
C VAL A 83 -20.78 -3.15 19.01
N ASN A 84 -19.92 -3.97 18.45
CA ASN A 84 -18.51 -4.07 18.77
C ASN A 84 -17.70 -3.41 17.66
N GLN A 85 -16.41 -3.16 17.91
CA GLN A 85 -15.52 -2.52 16.96
C GLN A 85 -14.25 -3.34 16.79
N LEU A 86 -13.88 -3.61 15.54
CA LEU A 86 -12.53 -4.03 15.18
C LEU A 86 -11.70 -2.80 14.86
N VAL A 87 -10.44 -2.82 15.27
CA VAL A 87 -9.45 -1.85 14.84
C VAL A 87 -8.63 -2.51 13.74
N VAL A 88 -8.61 -1.89 12.58
CA VAL A 88 -7.78 -2.26 11.44
C VAL A 88 -6.65 -1.25 11.37
N SER A 89 -5.46 -1.70 11.74
CA SER A 89 -4.22 -0.93 11.65
C SER A 89 -3.50 -1.28 10.37
N CYS A 90 -3.04 -0.28 9.62
CA CYS A 90 -2.25 -0.49 8.43
C CYS A 90 -1.01 0.39 8.45
N GLU A 91 0.14 -0.22 8.18
CA GLU A 91 1.45 0.43 8.16
C GLU A 91 2.01 0.45 6.73
N SER A 92 2.61 1.58 6.35
CA SER A 92 3.45 1.66 5.14
C SER A 92 4.90 1.32 5.48
N LEU A 93 5.45 0.32 4.80
CA LEU A 93 6.84 -0.08 4.91
C LEU A 93 7.70 0.47 3.76
N SER A 94 7.12 1.32 2.92
CA SER A 94 7.76 1.84 1.70
C SER A 94 7.65 3.36 1.62
N MET A 95 8.47 3.95 0.74
CA MET A 95 8.43 5.39 0.47
C MET A 95 7.40 5.78 -0.61
N ARG A 96 6.82 4.80 -1.31
CA ARG A 96 5.82 5.03 -2.35
C ARG A 96 4.44 5.17 -1.72
N GLU A 97 3.74 6.23 -2.10
CA GLU A 97 2.35 6.42 -1.68
C GLU A 97 1.45 5.37 -2.34
N THR A 98 0.46 4.88 -1.60
CA THR A 98 -0.47 3.86 -2.11
C THR A 98 -1.87 4.06 -1.55
N SER A 99 -2.86 3.79 -2.40
CA SER A 99 -4.26 3.75 -2.01
C SER A 99 -4.87 2.42 -2.44
N PHE A 100 -5.63 1.82 -1.53
CA PHE A 100 -6.26 0.51 -1.73
C PHE A 100 -7.49 0.37 -0.84
N TYR A 101 -8.33 -0.62 -1.14
CA TYR A 101 -9.40 -1.05 -0.24
C TYR A 101 -8.96 -2.33 0.47
N LEU A 102 -9.04 -2.32 1.80
CA LEU A 102 -9.07 -3.56 2.56
C LEU A 102 -10.53 -4.02 2.63
N VAL A 103 -10.84 -5.12 1.96
CA VAL A 103 -12.16 -5.77 2.02
C VAL A 103 -12.15 -6.73 3.18
N LEU A 104 -13.02 -6.49 4.15
CA LEU A 104 -13.21 -7.38 5.28
C LEU A 104 -14.51 -8.15 5.08
N GLU A 105 -14.40 -9.46 4.90
CA GLU A 105 -15.53 -10.37 4.91
C GLU A 105 -15.68 -11.03 6.27
N SER A 106 -16.89 -11.44 6.62
CA SER A 106 -17.19 -12.04 7.91
C SER A 106 -18.11 -13.25 7.78
N THR A 107 -17.90 -14.21 8.68
CA THR A 107 -18.76 -15.39 8.86
C THR A 107 -19.34 -15.34 10.27
N ASN A 108 -20.66 -15.49 10.39
CA ASN A 108 -21.42 -15.42 11.66
C ASN A 108 -21.31 -14.09 12.42
N ALA A 109 -20.98 -13.00 11.73
CA ALA A 109 -21.10 -11.64 12.23
C ALA A 109 -21.74 -10.76 11.15
N SER A 110 -22.40 -9.69 11.58
CA SER A 110 -22.90 -8.66 10.69
C SER A 110 -22.01 -7.42 10.78
N LEU A 111 -21.41 -7.01 9.67
CA LEU A 111 -20.64 -5.78 9.55
C LEU A 111 -21.59 -4.59 9.37
N ILE A 112 -21.26 -3.47 9.99
CA ILE A 112 -22.05 -2.25 10.01
C ILE A 112 -21.17 -1.14 9.45
N ALA A 113 -21.59 -0.49 8.36
CA ALA A 113 -20.91 0.72 7.91
C ALA A 113 -21.21 1.88 8.84
N ASP A 114 -20.17 2.39 9.47
CA ASP A 114 -20.19 3.74 10.01
C ASP A 114 -19.88 4.71 8.86
N SER A 115 -20.72 5.73 8.71
CA SER A 115 -20.76 6.64 7.55
C SER A 115 -19.45 7.37 7.18
N GLN A 116 -18.37 7.20 7.95
CA GLN A 116 -17.10 7.90 7.75
C GLN A 116 -15.92 6.99 7.34
N ASP A 117 -15.95 5.69 7.60
CA ASP A 117 -14.72 4.86 7.53
C ASP A 117 -14.81 3.58 6.68
N GLY A 118 -16.00 3.20 6.21
CA GLY A 118 -16.16 2.02 5.36
C GLY A 118 -17.35 2.10 4.40
N ILE A 119 -17.22 1.41 3.27
CA ILE A 119 -18.26 1.25 2.25
C ILE A 119 -18.84 -0.16 2.42
N GLN A 120 -20.05 -0.25 2.97
CA GLN A 120 -20.72 -1.54 3.13
C GLN A 120 -21.09 -2.12 1.76
N ILE A 121 -20.63 -3.34 1.47
CA ILE A 121 -21.03 -4.08 0.28
C ILE A 121 -22.33 -4.84 0.58
N ASN A 122 -22.36 -5.53 1.71
CA ASN A 122 -23.52 -6.25 2.22
C ASN A 122 -23.41 -6.42 3.75
N SER A 123 -24.30 -7.20 4.37
CA SER A 123 -24.26 -7.41 5.83
C SER A 123 -23.03 -8.16 6.32
N SER A 124 -22.29 -8.86 5.47
CA SER A 124 -21.13 -9.66 5.84
C SER A 124 -19.81 -9.16 5.25
N SER A 125 -19.81 -8.06 4.49
CA SER A 125 -18.64 -7.55 3.77
C SER A 125 -18.62 -6.02 3.72
N ILE A 126 -17.46 -5.44 4.01
CA ILE A 126 -17.21 -3.99 4.00
C ILE A 126 -15.86 -3.68 3.36
N LYS A 127 -15.79 -2.61 2.57
CA LYS A 127 -14.53 -2.06 2.05
C LYS A 127 -14.04 -0.92 2.93
N ILE A 128 -12.79 -0.95 3.30
CA ILE A 128 -12.15 0.06 4.14
C ILE A 128 -11.10 0.77 3.27
N PRO A 129 -11.31 2.04 2.87
CA PRO A 129 -10.33 2.77 2.08
C PRO A 129 -9.10 3.10 2.93
N PHE A 130 -7.91 2.76 2.45
CA PHE A 130 -6.66 3.24 3.01
C PHE A 130 -5.92 4.08 1.98
N THR A 131 -5.36 5.19 2.45
CA THR A 131 -4.40 6.00 1.71
C THR A 131 -3.20 6.20 2.62
N LEU A 132 -2.08 5.61 2.23
CA LEU A 132 -0.82 5.68 2.97
C LEU A 132 0.14 6.57 2.20
N ASN A 133 0.74 7.53 2.90
CA ASN A 133 1.76 8.40 2.35
C ASN A 133 3.09 8.21 3.10
N SER A 134 4.17 8.73 2.53
CA SER A 134 5.53 8.59 3.10
C SER A 134 5.72 9.21 4.49
N LEU A 135 4.79 10.06 4.94
CA LEU A 135 4.83 10.75 6.23
C LEU A 135 4.01 10.02 7.31
N GLN A 136 2.98 9.28 6.92
CA GLN A 136 2.11 8.51 7.80
C GLN A 136 2.57 7.06 7.82
N LYS A 137 3.32 6.72 8.88
CA LYS A 137 3.79 5.34 9.06
C LYS A 137 2.63 4.38 9.27
N GLU A 138 1.63 4.76 10.07
CA GLU A 138 0.51 3.89 10.44
C GLU A 138 -0.81 4.67 10.42
N VAL A 139 -1.87 4.02 9.93
CA VAL A 139 -3.25 4.52 9.89
C VAL A 139 -4.17 3.47 10.49
N ASN A 140 -5.00 3.90 11.45
CA ASN A 140 -5.97 3.03 12.11
C ASN A 140 -7.39 3.42 11.68
N LYS A 141 -8.21 2.41 11.39
CA LYS A 141 -9.63 2.57 11.08
C LYS A 141 -10.46 1.59 11.87
N THR A 142 -11.66 2.01 12.27
CA THR A 142 -12.56 1.14 13.02
C THR A 142 -13.66 0.59 12.13
N VAL A 143 -14.01 -0.68 12.34
CA VAL A 143 -15.12 -1.34 11.68
C VAL A 143 -16.08 -1.85 12.73
N SER A 144 -17.32 -1.36 12.68
CA SER A 144 -18.37 -1.81 13.57
C SER A 144 -18.96 -3.14 13.11
N PHE A 145 -19.27 -4.02 14.06
CA PHE A 145 -19.88 -5.33 13.80
C PHE A 145 -20.77 -5.79 14.96
N ARG A 146 -21.66 -6.73 14.68
CA ARG A 146 -22.53 -7.37 15.67
C ARG A 146 -22.48 -8.88 15.51
N ILE A 147 -22.53 -9.59 16.64
CA ILE A 147 -22.64 -11.05 16.71
C ILE A 147 -23.98 -11.37 17.39
N ASP A 148 -24.76 -12.30 16.83
CA ASP A 148 -26.02 -12.74 17.45
C ASP A 148 -25.77 -13.61 18.69
N ALA A 149 -26.71 -13.66 19.63
CA ALA A 149 -26.56 -14.39 20.89
C ALA A 149 -26.26 -15.90 20.74
N ASN A 150 -26.68 -16.51 19.64
CA ASN A 150 -26.56 -17.96 19.43
C ASN A 150 -25.26 -18.37 18.73
N VAL A 151 -24.42 -17.40 18.35
CA VAL A 151 -23.14 -17.67 17.70
C VAL A 151 -22.10 -17.99 18.79
N THR A 152 -21.27 -19.01 18.58
CA THR A 152 -20.16 -19.32 19.49
C THR A 152 -18.79 -18.99 18.89
N ARG A 153 -18.76 -18.77 17.56
CA ARG A 153 -17.57 -18.45 16.79
C ARG A 153 -17.93 -17.58 15.58
N CYS A 154 -17.22 -16.48 15.41
CA CYS A 154 -17.26 -15.68 14.17
C CYS A 154 -15.84 -15.45 13.65
N GLU A 155 -15.72 -15.21 12.35
CA GLU A 155 -14.44 -15.09 11.67
C GLU A 155 -14.46 -13.92 10.71
N PHE A 156 -13.30 -13.28 10.53
CA PHE A 156 -13.09 -12.18 9.63
C PHE A 156 -11.93 -12.48 8.68
N TYR A 157 -12.18 -12.27 7.39
CA TYR A 157 -11.30 -12.59 6.28
C TYR A 157 -10.94 -11.30 5.53
N PRO A 158 -9.76 -10.74 5.78
CA PRO A 158 -9.28 -9.59 5.03
C PRO A 158 -8.78 -10.00 3.64
N SER A 159 -9.06 -9.18 2.65
CA SER A 159 -8.47 -9.24 1.31
C SER A 159 -8.23 -7.83 0.77
N ILE A 160 -7.34 -7.68 -0.21
CA ILE A 160 -7.00 -6.37 -0.78
C ILE A 160 -7.56 -6.25 -2.18
N GLU A 161 -8.26 -5.15 -2.42
CA GLU A 161 -8.72 -4.72 -3.73
C GLU A 161 -7.99 -3.44 -4.14
N GLN A 162 -7.49 -3.44 -5.38
CA GLN A 162 -6.67 -2.37 -5.92
C GLN A 162 -7.52 -1.15 -6.28
N LEU A 163 -7.08 0.04 -5.84
CA LEU A 163 -7.56 1.31 -6.39
C LEU A 163 -6.69 1.75 -7.57
N ASP A 164 -5.38 1.87 -7.35
CA ASP A 164 -4.42 2.35 -8.35
C ASP A 164 -3.32 1.32 -8.67
N GLN A 165 -2.56 0.90 -7.65
CA GLN A 165 -1.50 -0.12 -7.75
C GLN A 165 -1.71 -1.15 -6.63
N LYS A 166 -1.63 -2.45 -6.95
CA LYS A 166 -1.74 -3.50 -5.94
C LYS A 166 -0.50 -3.44 -5.04
N PRO A 167 -0.62 -3.08 -3.76
CA PRO A 167 0.52 -3.04 -2.87
C PRO A 167 1.02 -4.47 -2.61
N ILE A 168 2.32 -4.60 -2.35
CA ILE A 168 2.88 -5.82 -1.81
C ILE A 168 2.54 -5.86 -0.33
N VAL A 169 1.92 -6.95 0.07
CA VAL A 169 1.45 -7.14 1.44
C VAL A 169 2.46 -8.02 2.15
N THR A 170 2.80 -7.67 3.38
CA THR A 170 3.73 -8.42 4.24
C THR A 170 3.14 -8.56 5.64
N ASP A 171 3.61 -9.54 6.42
CA ASP A 171 3.25 -9.78 7.84
C ASP A 171 1.86 -9.28 8.25
N SER A 172 0.82 -9.87 7.65
CA SER A 172 -0.55 -9.38 7.77
C SER A 172 -1.48 -10.41 8.41
N THR A 173 -2.57 -9.92 9.01
CA THR A 173 -3.62 -10.81 9.51
C THR A 173 -4.29 -11.50 8.32
N ILE A 174 -4.26 -12.83 8.26
CA ILE A 174 -4.94 -13.60 7.22
C ILE A 174 -6.36 -14.02 7.65
N ARG A 175 -6.58 -14.07 8.96
CA ARG A 175 -7.87 -14.38 9.58
C ARG A 175 -7.89 -13.82 11.00
N ALA A 176 -8.99 -13.18 11.40
CA ALA A 176 -9.26 -12.86 12.79
C ALA A 176 -10.46 -13.68 13.27
N GLU A 177 -10.33 -14.36 14.41
CA GLU A 177 -11.34 -15.28 14.93
C GLU A 177 -11.81 -14.82 16.31
N CYS A 178 -13.12 -14.67 16.48
CA CYS A 178 -13.74 -14.46 17.78
C CYS A 178 -14.29 -15.78 18.30
N VAL A 179 -13.85 -16.20 19.48
CA VAL A 179 -14.37 -17.41 20.16
C VAL A 179 -15.04 -16.99 21.46
N PHE A 180 -16.26 -17.47 21.67
CA PHE A 180 -17.02 -17.18 22.88
C PHE A 180 -16.37 -17.86 24.11
N ASN A 181 -16.15 -17.07 25.16
CA ASN A 181 -15.67 -17.55 26.45
C ASN A 181 -16.84 -17.55 27.47
N ASN A 182 -17.23 -18.76 27.88
CA ASN A 182 -18.30 -18.97 28.85
C ASN A 182 -17.99 -18.40 30.24
N GLU A 183 -16.71 -18.29 30.63
CA GLU A 183 -16.32 -17.82 31.96
C GLU A 183 -16.48 -16.31 32.10
N THR A 184 -16.16 -15.57 31.04
CA THR A 184 -16.21 -14.10 31.02
C THR A 184 -17.44 -13.54 30.32
N ASN A 185 -18.27 -14.41 29.73
CA ASN A 185 -19.43 -14.04 28.92
C ASN A 185 -19.09 -13.03 27.80
N THR A 186 -17.91 -13.20 27.19
CA THR A 186 -17.34 -12.32 26.17
C THR A 186 -16.66 -13.13 25.08
N TYR A 187 -16.42 -12.52 23.92
CA TYR A 187 -15.59 -13.12 22.88
C TYR A 187 -14.12 -12.70 23.03
N LEU A 188 -13.23 -13.65 22.81
CA LEU A 188 -11.80 -13.42 22.67
C LEU A 188 -11.45 -13.36 21.19
N LEU A 189 -10.82 -12.27 20.76
CA LEU A 189 -10.32 -12.08 19.41
C LEU A 189 -8.90 -12.64 19.28
N ASN A 190 -8.71 -13.57 18.37
CA ASN A 190 -7.41 -14.14 18.01
C ASN A 190 -7.09 -13.78 16.56
N ALA A 191 -6.07 -12.95 16.36
CA ALA A 191 -5.56 -12.63 15.03
C ALA A 191 -4.52 -13.66 14.59
N ILE A 192 -4.75 -14.31 13.45
CA ILE A 192 -3.82 -15.26 12.84
C ILE A 192 -3.00 -14.48 11.81
N LEU A 193 -1.72 -14.31 12.11
CA LEU A 193 -0.75 -13.71 11.21
C LEU A 193 -0.28 -14.75 10.20
N GLY A 194 -0.09 -14.33 8.97
CA GLY A 194 0.48 -15.18 7.93
C GLY A 194 1.20 -14.36 6.86
N PRO A 195 2.04 -15.02 6.05
CA PRO A 195 2.52 -14.42 4.82
C PRO A 195 1.31 -14.18 3.91
N SER A 196 1.06 -12.93 3.57
CA SER A 196 0.06 -12.55 2.58
C SER A 196 0.56 -12.87 1.18
N ALA A 197 -0.29 -13.52 0.37
CA ALA A 197 0.01 -13.98 -0.99
C ALA A 197 -0.07 -12.88 -2.05
#